data_AF-A0A2D5YLZ4-F1
#
_entry.id   AF-A0A2D5YLZ4-F1
#
_cell.length_a   1.000
_cell.length_b   1.000
_cell.length_c   1.000
_cell.angle_alpha   90.00
_cell.angle_beta   90.00
_cell.angle_gamma   90.00
#
_symmetry.space_group_name_H-M   'P 1'
#
loop_
_entity.id
_entity.type
_entity.pdbx_description
1 polymer ?
#
loop_
_entity_poly.entity_id
_entity_poly.type
_entity_poly.pdbx_seq_one_letter_code
_entity_poly.pdbx_strand_id
1 'polypeptide(L)'
;MDVNERVMEMDFFKFSKRTFKVLSDDECALLTCSIGLLVHLAAADRIIKKEEVSYMKRFLRKATSLETKLISDYIRFVLIAFKEKKMSDKMIGLFESYLHNNLSNKQKEDFLEVLFSMAKADDDISKVEREIIKEYAFKIGIDNKDYAQHLMDNAVELMKERDSEIAADDELGTHDDELEFISMGDYSEQINKRYAKK
;
A
#
# COMPACT_ATOMS: atom_id res chain seq x y z
N MET A 1 16.38 -5.93 23.37
CA MET A 1 15.04 -6.20 22.86
C MET A 1 15.13 -6.18 21.36
N ASP A 2 14.87 -7.33 20.75
CA ASP A 2 14.92 -7.53 19.31
C ASP A 2 13.90 -6.63 18.58
N VAL A 3 14.12 -6.35 17.28
CA VAL A 3 13.19 -5.51 16.50
C VAL A 3 11.79 -6.12 16.49
N ASN A 4 11.69 -7.45 16.43
CA ASN A 4 10.39 -8.14 16.41
C ASN A 4 9.67 -7.97 17.74
N GLU A 5 10.37 -8.18 18.87
CA GLU A 5 9.84 -7.94 20.21
C GLU A 5 9.36 -6.49 20.37
N ARG A 6 10.16 -5.53 19.89
CA ARG A 6 9.82 -4.10 19.95
C ARG A 6 8.56 -3.75 19.19
N VAL A 7 8.33 -4.34 18.01
CA VAL A 7 7.10 -4.13 17.24
C VAL A 7 5.90 -4.73 17.96
N MET A 8 6.04 -5.95 18.48
CA MET A 8 4.95 -6.65 19.16
C MET A 8 4.50 -5.99 20.48
N GLU A 9 5.39 -5.26 21.14
CA GLU A 9 5.05 -4.53 22.36
C GLU A 9 4.32 -3.21 22.13
N MET A 10 4.27 -2.71 20.89
CA MET A 10 3.65 -1.42 20.57
C MET A 10 2.14 -1.45 20.76
N ASP A 11 1.58 -0.37 21.32
CA ASP A 11 0.12 -0.23 21.46
C ASP A 11 -0.59 -0.27 20.10
N PHE A 12 0.08 0.23 19.05
CA PHE A 12 -0.40 0.16 17.68
C PHE A 12 -0.51 -1.30 17.16
N PHE A 13 0.48 -2.14 17.48
CA PHE A 13 0.40 -3.57 17.16
C PHE A 13 -0.66 -4.28 18.01
N LYS A 14 -0.72 -4.02 19.32
CA LYS A 14 -1.74 -4.61 20.20
C LYS A 14 -3.15 -4.30 19.73
N PHE A 15 -3.40 -3.08 19.23
CA PHE A 15 -4.67 -2.72 18.60
C PHE A 15 -4.93 -3.51 17.33
N SER A 16 -3.94 -3.59 16.44
CA SER A 16 -4.03 -4.36 15.20
C SER A 16 -4.32 -5.83 15.48
N LYS A 17 -3.66 -6.44 16.48
CA LYS A 17 -3.88 -7.84 16.87
C LYS A 17 -5.29 -8.10 17.41
N ARG A 18 -5.86 -7.16 18.16
CA ARG A 18 -7.26 -7.23 18.62
C ARG A 18 -8.26 -7.12 17.46
N THR A 19 -7.91 -6.38 16.42
CA THR A 19 -8.71 -6.22 15.19
C THR A 19 -8.61 -7.46 14.32
N PHE A 20 -7.39 -7.96 14.11
CA PHE A 20 -7.04 -9.05 13.21
C PHE A 20 -6.87 -10.38 13.96
N LYS A 21 -7.89 -10.76 14.75
CA LYS A 21 -7.81 -11.93 15.66
C LYS A 21 -7.47 -13.26 14.98
N VAL A 22 -7.75 -13.36 13.69
CA VAL A 22 -7.53 -14.57 12.87
C VAL A 22 -6.11 -14.69 12.32
N LEU A 23 -5.34 -13.60 12.34
CA LEU A 23 -3.95 -13.61 11.85
C LEU A 23 -3.01 -14.09 12.96
N SER A 24 -1.94 -14.79 12.59
CA SER A 24 -0.79 -15.02 13.48
C SER A 24 -0.15 -13.69 13.93
N ASP A 25 0.73 -13.72 14.93
CA ASP A 25 1.42 -12.50 15.39
C ASP A 25 2.30 -11.91 14.28
N ASP A 26 2.99 -12.76 13.53
CA ASP A 26 3.86 -12.36 12.43
C ASP A 26 3.07 -11.76 11.26
N GLU A 27 1.98 -12.40 10.83
CA GLU A 27 1.09 -11.86 9.79
C GLU A 27 0.49 -10.51 10.20
N CYS A 28 0.07 -10.39 11.47
CA CYS A 28 -0.45 -9.15 12.00
C CYS A 28 0.63 -8.06 12.02
N ALA A 29 1.88 -8.40 12.37
CA ALA A 29 2.98 -7.47 12.46
C ALA A 29 3.39 -6.98 11.06
N LEU A 30 3.53 -7.90 10.10
CA LEU A 30 3.78 -7.57 8.69
C LEU A 30 2.73 -6.61 8.13
N LEU A 31 1.45 -6.91 8.38
CA LEU A 31 0.35 -6.06 7.89
C LEU A 31 0.35 -4.69 8.57
N THR A 32 0.59 -4.64 9.88
CA THR A 32 0.65 -3.40 10.68
C THR A 32 1.80 -2.50 10.23
N CYS A 33 2.98 -3.09 9.98
CA CYS A 33 4.13 -2.36 9.48
C CYS A 33 3.86 -1.85 8.05
N SER A 34 3.31 -2.70 7.18
CA SER A 34 2.99 -2.33 5.79
C SER A 34 2.00 -1.17 5.73
N ILE A 35 0.91 -1.23 6.49
CA ILE A 35 -0.10 -0.15 6.49
C ILE A 35 0.43 1.13 7.13
N GLY A 36 1.32 1.02 8.13
CA GLY A 36 1.97 2.17 8.73
C GLY A 36 2.83 2.94 7.72
N LEU A 37 3.60 2.22 6.90
CA LEU A 37 4.39 2.83 5.82
C LEU A 37 3.52 3.39 4.70
N LEU A 38 2.41 2.72 4.33
CA LEU A 38 1.45 3.25 3.35
C LEU A 38 0.83 4.57 3.81
N VAL A 39 0.40 4.66 5.08
CA VAL A 39 -0.17 5.91 5.62
C VAL A 39 0.89 7.01 5.71
N HIS A 40 2.13 6.66 6.05
CA HIS A 40 3.21 7.64 6.05
C HIS A 40 3.51 8.18 4.65
N LEU A 41 3.55 7.30 3.64
CA LEU A 41 3.71 7.69 2.24
C LEU A 41 2.56 8.59 1.78
N ALA A 42 1.30 8.22 2.02
CA ALA A 42 0.14 9.02 1.64
C ALA A 42 0.11 10.39 2.33
N ALA A 43 0.72 10.50 3.51
CA ALA A 43 0.80 11.75 4.25
C ALA A 43 2.00 12.64 3.87
N ALA A 44 2.84 12.20 2.93
CA ALA A 44 4.06 12.88 2.50
C ALA A 44 3.81 14.33 2.10
N ASP A 45 2.79 14.55 1.30
CA ASP A 45 2.39 15.87 0.79
C ASP A 45 1.40 16.59 1.71
N ARG A 46 1.27 16.12 2.96
CA ARG A 46 0.40 16.66 4.02
C ARG A 46 -1.10 16.58 3.70
N ILE A 47 -1.48 15.93 2.61
CA ILE A 47 -2.85 15.70 2.17
C ILE A 47 -2.95 14.23 1.77
N ILE A 48 -3.84 13.49 2.42
CA ILE A 48 -4.18 12.11 2.04
C ILE A 48 -5.44 12.18 1.18
N LYS A 49 -5.36 11.69 -0.05
CA LYS A 49 -6.44 11.69 -1.05
C LYS A 49 -7.42 10.54 -0.80
N LYS A 50 -8.65 10.65 -1.34
CA LYS A 50 -9.70 9.64 -1.13
C LYS A 50 -9.34 8.33 -1.81
N GLU A 51 -8.63 8.43 -2.93
CA GLU A 51 -8.17 7.38 -3.81
C GLU A 51 -7.16 6.48 -3.08
N GLU A 52 -6.18 7.07 -2.40
CA GLU A 52 -5.20 6.37 -1.55
C GLU A 52 -5.87 5.63 -0.39
N VAL A 53 -6.86 6.27 0.26
CA VAL A 53 -7.66 5.63 1.32
C VAL A 53 -8.47 4.46 0.76
N SER A 54 -9.05 4.61 -0.42
CA SER A 54 -9.75 3.53 -1.12
C SER A 54 -8.81 2.38 -1.45
N TYR A 55 -7.61 2.70 -1.92
CA TYR A 55 -6.55 1.74 -2.22
C TYR A 55 -6.13 0.95 -0.98
N MET A 56 -5.83 1.61 0.14
CA MET A 56 -5.49 0.96 1.41
C MET A 56 -6.60 0.00 1.90
N LYS A 57 -7.87 0.38 1.74
CA LYS A 57 -9.00 -0.52 2.05
C LYS A 57 -9.05 -1.73 1.12
N ARG A 58 -8.78 -1.55 -0.18
CA ARG A 58 -8.70 -2.65 -1.16
C ARG A 58 -7.55 -3.60 -0.83
N PHE A 59 -6.38 -3.05 -0.49
CA PHE A 59 -5.22 -3.81 -0.05
C PHE A 59 -5.56 -4.68 1.16
N LEU A 60 -6.14 -4.10 2.23
CA LEU A 60 -6.55 -4.87 3.41
C LEU A 60 -7.62 -5.92 3.11
N ARG A 61 -8.58 -5.66 2.22
CA ARG A 61 -9.58 -6.66 1.78
C ARG A 61 -8.96 -7.84 1.03
N LYS A 62 -7.84 -7.63 0.33
CA LYS A 62 -7.13 -8.71 -0.36
C LYS A 62 -6.21 -9.47 0.60
N ALA A 63 -5.54 -8.74 1.49
CA ALA A 63 -4.64 -9.32 2.49
C ALA A 63 -5.36 -10.03 3.63
N THR A 64 -6.62 -9.69 3.87
CA THR A 64 -7.43 -10.22 4.98
C THR A 64 -8.83 -10.59 4.51
N SER A 65 -9.43 -11.62 5.08
CA SER A 65 -10.84 -11.98 4.79
C SER A 65 -11.83 -11.25 5.71
N LEU A 66 -11.54 -10.00 6.06
CA LEU A 66 -12.32 -9.25 7.03
C LEU A 66 -13.49 -8.50 6.40
N GLU A 67 -14.51 -8.23 7.21
CA GLU A 67 -15.64 -7.43 6.81
C GLU A 67 -15.25 -5.99 6.49
N THR A 68 -15.86 -5.42 5.44
CA THR A 68 -15.60 -4.05 4.96
C THR A 68 -15.72 -2.98 6.04
N LYS A 69 -16.65 -3.15 7.00
CA LYS A 69 -16.82 -2.23 8.12
C LYS A 69 -15.59 -2.22 9.03
N LEU A 70 -15.10 -3.39 9.40
CA LEU A 70 -13.93 -3.52 10.27
C LEU A 70 -12.67 -2.94 9.62
N ILE A 71 -12.49 -3.16 8.31
CA ILE A 71 -11.40 -2.57 7.53
C ILE A 71 -11.48 -1.04 7.52
N SER A 72 -12.69 -0.50 7.36
CA SER A 72 -12.91 0.95 7.36
C SER A 72 -12.61 1.57 8.73
N ASP A 73 -13.04 0.92 9.81
CA ASP A 73 -12.77 1.34 11.18
C ASP A 73 -11.27 1.28 11.51
N TYR A 74 -10.59 0.23 11.03
CA TYR A 74 -9.14 0.08 11.18
C TYR A 74 -8.38 1.20 10.46
N ILE A 75 -8.65 1.44 9.17
CA ILE A 75 -8.00 2.53 8.42
C ILE A 75 -8.24 3.88 9.09
N ARG A 76 -9.46 4.14 9.56
CA ARG A 76 -9.77 5.37 10.30
C ARG A 76 -8.90 5.49 11.56
N PHE A 77 -8.73 4.42 12.32
CA PHE A 77 -7.86 4.41 13.49
C PHE A 77 -6.41 4.73 13.13
N VAL A 78 -5.85 4.09 12.10
CA VAL A 78 -4.46 4.35 11.67
C VAL A 78 -4.26 5.80 11.26
N LEU A 79 -5.18 6.36 10.47
CA LEU A 79 -5.14 7.76 10.04
C LEU A 79 -5.20 8.74 11.24
N ILE A 80 -6.04 8.45 12.24
CA ILE A 80 -6.11 9.25 13.48
C ILE A 80 -4.79 9.15 14.26
N ALA A 81 -4.25 7.94 14.43
CA ALA A 81 -2.99 7.74 15.13
C ALA A 81 -1.83 8.48 14.45
N PHE A 82 -1.81 8.50 13.12
CA PHE A 82 -0.84 9.27 12.35
C PHE A 82 -1.03 10.78 12.55
N LYS A 83 -2.25 11.30 12.38
CA LYS A 83 -2.58 12.73 12.54
C LYS A 83 -2.26 13.27 13.93
N GLU A 84 -2.48 12.47 14.96
CA GLU A 84 -2.18 12.82 16.36
C GLU A 84 -0.68 12.69 16.70
N LYS A 85 0.19 12.45 15.71
CA LYS A 85 1.64 12.21 15.87
C LYS A 85 1.96 11.08 16.84
N LYS A 86 1.04 10.11 17.00
CA LYS A 86 1.27 8.89 17.79
C LYS A 86 2.14 7.89 17.02
N MET A 87 2.26 8.05 15.71
CA MET A 87 3.25 7.39 14.86
C MET A 87 4.46 8.32 14.69
N SER A 88 5.54 8.05 15.42
CA SER A 88 6.78 8.85 15.37
C SER A 88 7.74 8.34 14.29
N ASP A 89 8.71 9.15 13.88
CA ASP A 89 9.78 8.72 12.96
C ASP A 89 10.52 7.47 13.46
N LYS A 90 10.67 7.35 14.80
CA LYS A 90 11.24 6.15 15.44
C LYS A 90 10.38 4.90 15.22
N MET A 91 9.05 5.07 15.16
CA MET A 91 8.10 3.99 14.85
C MET A 91 8.17 3.61 13.38
N ILE A 92 8.26 4.59 12.46
CA ILE A 92 8.47 4.33 11.03
C ILE A 92 9.75 3.53 10.80
N GLY A 93 10.86 3.93 11.43
CA GLY A 93 12.12 3.18 11.34
C GLY A 93 12.06 1.76 11.92
N LEU A 94 11.16 1.49 12.88
CA LEU A 94 10.89 0.13 13.35
C LEU A 94 10.13 -0.69 12.32
N PHE A 95 9.16 -0.10 11.62
CA PHE A 95 8.43 -0.78 10.56
C PHE A 95 9.35 -1.14 9.40
N GLU A 96 10.19 -0.20 8.94
CA GLU A 96 11.22 -0.45 7.93
C GLU A 96 12.12 -1.63 8.32
N SER A 97 12.66 -1.60 9.55
CA SER A 97 13.56 -2.65 10.06
C SER A 97 12.86 -4.00 10.18
N TYR A 98 11.60 -4.01 10.61
CA TYR A 98 10.81 -5.24 10.72
C TYR A 98 10.57 -5.86 9.34
N LEU A 99 10.18 -5.05 8.34
CA LEU A 99 9.98 -5.55 6.98
C LEU A 99 11.30 -6.02 6.34
N HIS A 100 12.42 -5.33 6.60
CA HIS A 100 13.74 -5.77 6.13
C HIS A 100 14.08 -7.19 6.58
N ASN A 101 13.82 -7.49 7.86
CA ASN A 101 14.19 -8.75 8.51
C ASN A 101 13.23 -9.90 8.20
N ASN A 102 11.95 -9.61 7.93
CA ASN A 102 10.91 -10.63 7.87
C ASN A 102 10.31 -10.86 6.48
N LEU A 103 10.56 -9.97 5.50
CA LEU A 103 10.16 -10.20 4.11
C LEU A 103 11.28 -10.92 3.32
N SER A 104 10.89 -11.87 2.49
CA SER A 104 11.76 -12.37 1.41
C SER A 104 11.96 -11.30 0.32
N ASN A 105 12.99 -11.43 -0.52
CA ASN A 105 13.25 -10.46 -1.61
C ASN A 105 12.03 -10.25 -2.50
N LYS A 106 11.35 -11.35 -2.91
CA LYS A 106 10.13 -11.27 -3.69
C LYS A 106 9.01 -10.49 -2.97
N GLN A 107 8.83 -10.72 -1.67
CA GLN A 107 7.81 -9.98 -0.92
C GLN A 107 8.17 -8.50 -0.74
N LYS A 108 9.46 -8.14 -0.74
CA LYS A 108 9.91 -6.74 -0.74
C LYS A 108 9.62 -6.07 -2.07
N GLU A 109 9.82 -6.77 -3.19
CA GLU A 109 9.43 -6.31 -4.54
C GLU A 109 7.91 -6.11 -4.61
N ASP A 110 7.13 -7.12 -4.20
CA ASP A 110 5.66 -7.03 -4.15
C ASP A 110 5.20 -5.85 -3.27
N PHE A 111 5.86 -5.60 -2.13
CA PHE A 111 5.56 -4.45 -1.27
C PHE A 111 5.90 -3.12 -1.94
N LEU A 112 7.00 -3.05 -2.68
CA LEU A 112 7.39 -1.86 -3.44
C LEU A 112 6.37 -1.54 -4.54
N GLU A 113 5.85 -2.56 -5.23
CA GLU A 113 4.74 -2.39 -6.18
C GLU A 113 3.48 -1.83 -5.52
N VAL A 114 3.17 -2.27 -4.30
CA VAL A 114 2.04 -1.75 -3.52
C VAL A 114 2.23 -0.27 -3.17
N LEU A 115 3.45 0.16 -2.83
CA LEU A 115 3.77 1.57 -2.58
C LEU A 115 3.56 2.43 -3.84
N PHE A 116 4.10 1.99 -4.98
CA PHE A 116 3.92 2.69 -6.27
C PHE A 116 2.46 2.78 -6.69
N SER A 117 1.73 1.66 -6.60
CA SER A 117 0.31 1.59 -6.96
C SER A 117 -0.57 2.48 -6.06
N MET A 118 -0.20 2.63 -4.78
CA MET A 118 -0.92 3.52 -3.87
C MET A 118 -0.63 4.98 -4.22
N ALA A 119 0.64 5.34 -4.43
CA ALA A 119 1.03 6.71 -4.76
C ALA A 119 0.55 7.16 -6.14
N LYS A 120 0.17 6.22 -7.02
CA LYS A 120 -0.46 6.49 -8.32
C LYS A 120 -2.00 6.35 -8.26
N ALA A 121 -2.60 6.18 -7.08
CA ALA A 121 -4.03 5.88 -7.01
C ALA A 121 -4.93 7.01 -7.55
N ASP A 122 -4.37 8.21 -7.65
CA ASP A 122 -4.91 9.47 -8.13
C ASP A 122 -4.22 9.95 -9.43
N ASP A 123 -3.61 9.02 -10.17
CA ASP A 123 -2.98 9.21 -11.48
C ASP A 123 -1.74 10.12 -11.53
N ASP A 124 -1.19 10.56 -10.39
CA ASP A 124 0.08 11.29 -10.32
C ASP A 124 0.89 10.89 -9.10
N ILE A 125 2.19 10.60 -9.31
CA ILE A 125 3.14 10.35 -8.23
C ILE A 125 4.01 11.58 -8.05
N SER A 126 3.87 12.24 -6.90
CA SER A 126 4.59 13.45 -6.57
C SER A 126 6.10 13.21 -6.40
N LYS A 127 6.90 14.28 -6.50
CA LYS A 127 8.35 14.18 -6.27
C LYS A 127 8.67 13.71 -4.85
N VAL A 128 7.87 14.10 -3.86
CA VAL A 128 8.10 13.75 -2.45
C VAL A 128 7.82 12.27 -2.23
N GLU A 129 6.71 11.77 -2.77
CA GLU A 129 6.34 10.35 -2.72
C GLU A 129 7.41 9.48 -3.37
N ARG A 130 7.93 9.87 -4.54
CA ARG A 130 9.03 9.15 -5.21
C ARG A 130 10.28 9.03 -4.35
N GLU A 131 10.67 10.10 -3.67
CA GLU A 131 11.84 10.06 -2.78
C GLU A 131 11.56 9.18 -1.55
N ILE A 132 10.36 9.22 -0.97
CA ILE A 132 9.99 8.33 0.16
C ILE A 132 9.99 6.87 -0.28
N ILE A 133 9.43 6.55 -1.44
CA ILE A 133 9.43 5.19 -1.99
C ILE A 133 10.87 4.70 -2.20
N LYS A 134 11.76 5.57 -2.69
CA LYS A 134 13.19 5.28 -2.84
C LYS A 134 13.86 4.99 -1.50
N GLU A 135 13.58 5.82 -0.49
CA GLU A 135 14.10 5.63 0.86
C GLU A 135 13.62 4.30 1.44
N TYR A 136 12.32 3.99 1.31
CA TYR A 136 11.76 2.71 1.75
C TYR A 136 12.39 1.52 1.04
N ALA A 137 12.55 1.56 -0.29
CA ALA A 137 13.22 0.50 -1.04
C ALA A 137 14.62 0.22 -0.47
N PHE A 138 15.41 1.27 -0.24
CA PHE A 138 16.74 1.13 0.35
C PHE A 138 16.68 0.57 1.78
N LYS A 139 15.76 1.06 2.62
CA LYS A 139 15.63 0.68 4.03
C LYS A 139 15.16 -0.76 4.23
N ILE A 140 14.27 -1.25 3.37
CA ILE A 140 13.83 -2.66 3.39
C ILE A 140 14.84 -3.59 2.69
N GLY A 141 15.87 -3.03 2.03
CA GLY A 141 16.97 -3.77 1.43
C GLY A 141 16.68 -4.28 0.02
N ILE A 142 15.91 -3.53 -0.77
CA ILE A 142 15.82 -3.71 -2.22
C ILE A 142 17.04 -3.08 -2.89
N ASP A 143 17.60 -3.76 -3.89
CA ASP A 143 18.75 -3.26 -4.61
C ASP A 143 18.37 -2.12 -5.59
N ASN A 144 19.36 -1.33 -5.99
CA ASN A 144 19.13 -0.19 -6.87
C ASN A 144 18.64 -0.59 -8.28
N LYS A 145 18.96 -1.80 -8.74
CA LYS A 145 18.59 -2.28 -10.07
C LYS A 145 17.10 -2.64 -10.08
N ASP A 146 16.63 -3.36 -9.08
CA ASP A 146 15.23 -3.74 -8.91
C ASP A 146 14.37 -2.48 -8.70
N TYR A 147 14.81 -1.55 -7.86
CA TYR A 147 14.15 -0.24 -7.72
C TYR A 147 14.07 0.54 -9.05
N ALA A 148 15.16 0.57 -9.82
CA ALA A 148 15.18 1.23 -11.12
C ALA A 148 14.23 0.57 -12.13
N GLN A 149 14.11 -0.76 -12.09
CA GLN A 149 13.17 -1.51 -12.92
C GLN A 149 11.72 -1.10 -12.58
N HIS A 150 11.35 -1.08 -11.30
CA HIS A 150 10.02 -0.63 -10.89
C HIS A 150 9.74 0.83 -11.30
N LEU A 151 10.72 1.74 -11.19
CA LEU A 151 10.55 3.11 -11.67
C LEU A 151 10.25 3.15 -13.19
N MET A 152 10.94 2.34 -13.98
CA MET A 152 10.74 2.29 -15.43
C MET A 152 9.37 1.71 -15.79
N ASP A 153 8.98 0.60 -15.15
CA ASP A 153 7.69 -0.04 -15.43
C ASP A 153 6.52 0.90 -15.10
N ASN A 154 6.58 1.61 -13.97
CA ASN A 154 5.57 2.61 -13.60
C ASN A 154 5.58 3.85 -14.52
N ALA A 155 6.76 4.28 -15.00
CA ALA A 155 6.85 5.37 -15.97
C ALA A 155 6.22 4.99 -17.33
N VAL A 156 6.38 3.74 -17.77
CA VAL A 156 5.75 3.23 -19.00
C VAL A 156 4.22 3.21 -18.89
N GLU A 157 3.67 2.86 -17.72
CA GLU A 157 2.21 2.93 -17.51
C GLU A 157 1.68 4.37 -17.60
N LEU A 158 2.37 5.33 -16.97
CA LEU A 158 2.02 6.75 -17.07
C LEU A 158 2.12 7.29 -18.52
N MET A 159 3.06 6.77 -19.32
CA MET A 159 3.17 7.14 -20.73
C MET A 159 2.02 6.57 -21.57
N LYS A 160 1.56 5.34 -21.28
CA LYS A 160 0.42 4.73 -21.98
C LYS A 160 -0.88 5.50 -21.76
N GLU A 161 -1.09 6.06 -20.57
CA GLU A 161 -2.24 6.92 -20.26
C GLU A 161 -2.17 8.26 -21.02
N ARG A 162 -0.98 8.85 -21.16
CA ARG A 162 -0.76 10.09 -21.92
C ARG A 162 -0.94 9.91 -23.44
N ASP A 163 -0.59 8.74 -23.97
CA ASP A 163 -0.79 8.44 -25.40
C ASP A 163 -2.27 8.22 -25.76
N SER A 164 -3.12 7.87 -24.77
CA SER A 164 -4.59 7.87 -24.93
C SER A 164 -5.21 9.27 -24.91
N GLU A 165 -4.58 10.27 -24.30
CA GLU A 165 -5.05 11.68 -24.35
C GLU A 165 -4.66 12.39 -25.65
N ILE A 166 -3.52 12.02 -26.28
CA ILE A 166 -3.10 12.59 -27.57
C ILE A 166 -3.95 12.07 -28.75
N ALA A 167 -4.75 11.02 -28.54
CA ALA A 167 -5.69 10.50 -29.54
C ALA A 167 -7.13 11.02 -29.40
N ALA A 168 -7.43 11.82 -28.37
CA ALA A 168 -8.79 12.25 -28.02
C ALA A 168 -8.92 13.78 -27.85
N ASP A 169 -8.16 14.56 -28.63
CA ASP A 169 -8.31 16.03 -28.71
C ASP A 169 -9.37 16.47 -29.75
N ASP A 170 -10.30 15.57 -30.07
CA ASP A 170 -11.57 15.87 -30.75
C ASP A 170 -12.70 15.25 -29.92
N GLU A 171 -13.64 16.10 -29.51
CA GLU A 171 -14.94 15.80 -28.91
C GLU A 171 -15.04 15.76 -27.36
N LEU A 172 -15.34 16.97 -26.84
CA LEU A 172 -16.46 17.27 -25.94
C LEU A 172 -16.41 16.80 -24.47
N GLY A 173 -16.38 17.81 -23.59
CA GLY A 173 -17.54 18.06 -22.72
C GLY A 173 -17.53 17.45 -21.31
N THR A 174 -17.45 18.34 -20.33
CA THR A 174 -17.62 18.12 -18.87
C THR A 174 -18.98 17.51 -18.49
N HIS A 175 -19.01 16.53 -17.58
CA HIS A 175 -19.70 16.63 -16.29
C HIS A 175 -19.48 15.41 -15.38
N ASP A 176 -19.45 15.74 -14.08
CA ASP A 176 -19.18 14.93 -12.88
C ASP A 176 -20.10 13.74 -12.61
N ASP A 177 -19.53 12.86 -11.78
CA ASP A 177 -20.16 11.97 -10.80
C ASP A 177 -21.10 10.88 -11.33
N GLU A 178 -20.48 9.78 -11.78
CA GLU A 178 -20.83 8.39 -11.41
C GLU A 178 -19.84 7.45 -12.10
N LEU A 179 -18.71 7.13 -11.45
CA LEU A 179 -17.81 6.11 -12.00
C LEU A 179 -18.36 4.70 -11.71
N GLU A 180 -19.04 4.21 -12.74
CA GLU A 180 -19.39 2.84 -13.00
C GLU A 180 -18.21 1.87 -12.80
N PHE A 181 -18.56 0.69 -12.33
CA PHE A 181 -17.70 -0.46 -12.13
C PHE A 181 -16.91 -0.85 -13.39
N ILE A 182 -15.60 -1.07 -13.24
CA ILE A 182 -14.87 -2.02 -14.08
C ILE A 182 -14.88 -3.40 -13.39
N SER A 183 -15.50 -4.37 -14.05
CA SER A 183 -15.70 -5.76 -13.63
C SER A 183 -14.37 -6.51 -13.44
N MET A 184 -14.19 -7.09 -12.25
CA MET A 184 -13.08 -7.98 -11.89
C MET A 184 -13.29 -9.45 -12.35
N GLY A 185 -14.19 -9.70 -13.31
CA GLY A 185 -14.57 -11.03 -13.78
C GLY A 185 -13.38 -11.89 -14.24
N ASP A 186 -12.41 -11.28 -14.94
CA ASP A 186 -11.38 -12.05 -15.66
C ASP A 186 -10.13 -12.39 -14.83
N TYR A 187 -9.99 -11.81 -13.63
CA TYR A 187 -8.88 -12.16 -12.72
C TYR A 187 -9.21 -13.34 -11.79
N SER A 188 -10.51 -13.64 -11.58
CA SER A 188 -10.95 -14.74 -10.73
C SER A 188 -10.80 -16.12 -11.39
N GLU A 189 -10.90 -16.20 -12.72
CA GLU A 189 -10.81 -17.48 -13.46
C GLU A 189 -9.39 -18.06 -13.49
N GLN A 190 -8.34 -17.21 -13.49
CA GLN A 190 -6.96 -17.68 -13.48
C GLN A 190 -6.52 -18.21 -12.10
N ILE A 191 -7.08 -17.66 -11.02
CA ILE A 191 -6.80 -18.11 -9.65
C ILE A 191 -7.57 -19.40 -9.35
N ASN A 192 -8.85 -19.50 -9.76
CA ASN A 192 -9.63 -20.73 -9.57
C ASN A 192 -9.06 -21.94 -10.35
N LYS A 193 -8.48 -21.74 -11.54
CA LYS A 193 -7.80 -22.81 -12.29
C LYS A 193 -6.50 -23.30 -11.64
N ARG A 194 -5.83 -22.47 -10.83
CA ARG A 194 -4.56 -22.83 -10.17
C ARG A 194 -4.75 -23.59 -8.85
N TYR A 195 -5.92 -23.45 -8.21
CA TYR A 195 -6.25 -24.11 -6.95
C TYR A 195 -7.32 -25.22 -7.05
N ALA A 196 -7.92 -25.45 -8.22
CA ALA A 196 -8.81 -26.59 -8.48
C ALA A 196 -8.10 -27.95 -8.71
N LYS A 197 -6.81 -28.07 -8.37
CA LYS A 197 -6.12 -29.37 -8.32
C LYS A 197 -5.46 -29.59 -6.96
N LYS A 198 -6.27 -30.01 -5.99
CA LYS A 198 -6.10 -31.25 -5.22
C LYS A 198 -7.33 -31.53 -4.39
#